data_AF-A0A7Y7YFU2-F1
#
_entry.id   AF-A0A7Y7YFU2-F1
#
_cell.length_a   1.000
_cell.length_b   1.000
_cell.length_c   1.000
_cell.angle_alpha   90.00
_cell.angle_beta   90.00
_cell.angle_gamma   90.00
#
_symmetry.space_group_name_H-M   'P 1'
#
loop_
_entity.id
_entity.type
_entity.pdbx_description
1 polymer ?
#
loop_
_entity_poly.entity_id
_entity_poly.type
_entity_poly.pdbx_seq_one_letter_code
_entity_poly.pdbx_strand_id
1 'polypeptide(L)' 'MTQKMTQTDASRIAAATAKQTGGQVPKGSFAARAQAAASGQGAGWPSKNNDMPSGGGRQNNPPAPRR' A
#
# COMPACT_ATOMS: atom_id res chain seq x y z
N MET A 1 -7.74 -20.15 4.74
CA MET A 1 -7.62 -19.72 3.33
C MET A 1 -7.09 -18.30 3.32
N THR A 2 -6.01 -18.01 2.59
CA THR A 2 -5.48 -16.63 2.46
C THR A 2 -6.29 -15.89 1.40
N GLN A 3 -7.06 -14.89 1.81
CA GLN A 3 -7.82 -14.05 0.89
C GLN A 3 -6.87 -13.06 0.19
N LYS A 4 -6.71 -13.22 -1.13
CA LYS A 4 -5.87 -12.32 -1.93
C LYS A 4 -6.63 -11.03 -2.23
N MET A 5 -5.93 -9.89 -2.18
CA MET A 5 -6.48 -8.61 -2.61
C MET A 5 -6.84 -8.69 -4.10
N THR A 6 -8.10 -8.44 -4.43
CA THR A 6 -8.56 -8.40 -5.83
C THR A 6 -8.54 -6.98 -6.38
N GLN A 7 -8.51 -6.84 -7.71
CA GLN A 7 -8.65 -5.54 -8.37
C GLN A 7 -9.95 -4.83 -7.96
N THR A 8 -11.03 -5.59 -7.81
CA THR A 8 -12.33 -5.07 -7.39
C THR A 8 -12.28 -4.49 -5.97
N ASP A 9 -11.63 -5.20 -5.04
CA ASP A 9 -11.46 -4.71 -3.67
C ASP A 9 -10.59 -3.45 -3.63
N ALA A 10 -9.48 -3.45 -4.37
CA ALA A 10 -8.62 -2.27 -4.48
C ALA A 10 -9.37 -1.05 -5.03
N SER A 11 -10.21 -1.22 -6.05
CA SER A 11 -11.04 -0.14 -6.60
C SER A 11 -12.04 0.40 -5.59
N ARG A 12 -12.68 -0.47 -4.78
CA ARG A 12 -13.58 -0.03 -3.70
C ARG A 12 -12.84 0.79 -2.65
N ILE A 13 -11.65 0.32 -2.23
CA ILE A 13 -10.82 1.01 -1.24
C ILE A 13 -10.33 2.37 -1.78
N ALA A 14 -9.92 2.42 -3.05
CA ALA A 14 -9.52 3.65 -3.73
C ALA A 14 -10.67 4.66 -3.81
N ALA A 15 -11.87 4.21 -4.20
CA ALA A 15 -13.05 5.06 -4.29
C ALA A 15 -13.47 5.62 -2.92
N ALA A 16 -13.44 4.81 -1.86
CA ALA A 16 -13.74 5.27 -0.50
C ALA A 16 -12.74 6.33 -0.03
N THR A 17 -11.45 6.12 -0.30
CA THR A 17 -10.38 7.06 0.06
C THR A 17 -10.49 8.36 -0.72
N ALA A 18 -10.78 8.28 -2.03
CA ALA A 18 -10.98 9.45 -2.88
C ALA A 18 -12.14 10.32 -2.39
N LYS A 19 -13.26 9.71 -1.98
CA LYS A 19 -14.39 10.45 -1.39
C LYS A 19 -13.99 11.24 -0.14
N GLN A 20 -13.09 10.69 0.68
CA GLN A 20 -12.64 11.30 1.92
C GLN A 20 -11.56 12.37 1.73
N THR A 21 -10.85 12.36 0.59
CA THR A 21 -9.66 13.19 0.36
C THR A 21 -9.79 14.11 -0.86
N GLY A 22 -11.03 14.42 -1.28
CA GLY A 22 -11.28 15.38 -2.36
C GLY A 22 -10.98 14.84 -3.77
N GLY A 23 -11.15 13.54 -3.97
CA GLY A 23 -10.99 12.87 -5.27
C GLY A 23 -9.61 12.28 -5.52
N GLN A 24 -8.69 12.34 -4.55
CA GLN A 24 -7.32 11.84 -4.72
C GLN A 24 -7.09 10.55 -3.91
N VAL A 25 -6.07 9.79 -4.25
CA VAL A 25 -5.59 8.71 -3.37
C VAL A 25 -4.21 9.11 -2.89
N PRO A 26 -4.05 9.53 -1.62
CA PRO A 26 -2.76 9.98 -1.14
C PRO A 26 -1.70 8.88 -1.24
N LYS A 27 -0.49 9.26 -1.65
CA LYS A 27 0.64 8.35 -1.74
C LYS A 27 0.95 7.80 -0.34
N GLY A 28 1.01 6.47 -0.21
CA GLY A 28 1.28 5.79 1.06
C GLY A 28 0.03 5.40 1.87
N SER A 29 -1.15 5.88 1.48
CA SER A 29 -2.43 5.45 2.07
C SER A 29 -2.73 3.99 1.81
N PHE A 30 -3.61 3.41 2.64
CA PHE A 30 -4.06 2.03 2.50
C PHE A 30 -4.60 1.72 1.09
N ALA A 31 -5.35 2.64 0.46
CA ALA A 31 -5.79 2.51 -0.93
C ALA A 31 -4.65 2.33 -1.94
N ALA A 32 -3.60 3.15 -1.85
CA ALA A 32 -2.44 3.01 -2.72
C ALA A 32 -1.76 1.63 -2.55
N ARG A 33 -1.79 1.07 -1.33
CA ARG A 33 -1.28 -0.27 -1.03
C ARG A 33 -2.19 -1.35 -1.59
N ALA A 34 -3.50 -1.20 -1.46
CA ALA A 34 -4.47 -2.14 -2.01
C ALA A 34 -4.37 -2.24 -3.52
N GLN A 35 -4.19 -1.09 -4.21
CA GLN A 35 -3.97 -1.06 -5.65
C GLN A 35 -2.69 -1.81 -6.06
N ALA A 36 -1.57 -1.63 -5.34
CA ALA A 36 -0.34 -2.36 -5.61
C ALA A 36 -0.48 -3.87 -5.36
N ALA A 37 -1.14 -4.25 -4.27
CA ALA A 37 -1.38 -5.66 -3.96
C ALA A 37 -2.26 -6.35 -4.99
N ALA A 38 -3.26 -5.66 -5.55
CA ALA A 38 -4.12 -6.17 -6.60
C ALA A 38 -3.43 -6.29 -7.96
N SER A 39 -2.51 -5.36 -8.29
CA SER A 39 -1.82 -5.35 -9.58
C SER A 39 -0.72 -6.41 -9.70
N GLY A 40 -0.46 -7.17 -8.63
CA GLY A 40 0.56 -8.24 -8.62
C GLY A 40 1.99 -7.72 -8.61
N GLN A 41 2.21 -6.40 -8.75
CA GLN A 41 3.40 -5.75 -8.21
C GLN A 41 3.25 -5.79 -6.69
N GLY A 42 3.58 -6.95 -6.11
CA GLY A 42 3.69 -7.14 -4.68
C GLY A 42 4.32 -5.88 -4.12
N ALA A 43 3.54 -5.16 -3.29
CA ALA A 43 4.03 -3.94 -2.67
C ALA A 43 5.41 -4.32 -2.13
N GLY A 44 6.47 -3.65 -2.60
CA GLY A 44 7.87 -3.93 -2.25
C GLY A 44 8.09 -3.67 -0.77
N TRP A 45 7.46 -4.50 0.05
CA TRP A 45 7.09 -4.23 1.41
C TRP A 45 6.98 -5.57 2.13
N PRO A 46 7.61 -5.70 3.31
CA PRO A 46 8.57 -4.75 3.86
C PRO A 46 9.82 -4.68 2.98
N SER A 47 10.60 -3.60 3.13
CA SER A 47 11.99 -3.60 2.65
C SER A 47 12.65 -4.90 3.10
N LYS A 48 13.46 -5.52 2.24
CA LYS A 48 14.25 -6.70 2.62
C LYS A 48 15.23 -6.38 3.77
N ASN A 49 15.46 -5.09 4.01
CA ASN A 49 16.36 -4.56 5.02
C ASN A 49 15.58 -3.70 6.01
N ASN A 50 15.73 -3.96 7.30
CA ASN A 50 15.26 -3.05 8.35
C ASN A 50 15.87 -1.66 8.12
N ASP A 51 15.06 -0.61 8.29
CA ASP A 51 15.47 0.80 8.20
C ASP A 51 15.89 1.34 6.82
N MET A 52 15.75 0.55 5.75
CA MET A 52 15.99 1.04 4.39
C MET A 52 14.69 1.29 3.62
N PRO A 53 14.58 2.42 2.89
CA PRO A 53 13.44 2.69 2.05
C PRO A 53 13.36 1.65 0.93
N SER A 54 12.19 1.05 0.72
CA SER A 54 11.95 0.29 -0.50
C SER A 54 12.13 1.21 -1.71
N GLY A 55 12.82 0.71 -2.73
CA GLY A 55 13.17 1.44 -3.95
C GLY A 55 12.05 2.33 -4.49
N GLY A 56 12.41 3.55 -4.86
CA GLY A 56 11.51 4.57 -5.42
C GLY A 56 11.17 5.74 -4.48
N GLY A 57 11.98 6.03 -3.46
CA GLY A 57 11.82 7.25 -2.63
C GLY A 57 10.55 7.28 -1.78
N ARG A 58 10.02 6.10 -1.41
CA ARG A 58 8.78 5.98 -0.64
C ARG A 58 9.10 6.14 0.85
N GLN A 59 8.72 7.28 1.43
CA GLN A 59 8.96 7.69 2.84
C GLN A 59 8.15 6.87 3.88
N ASN A 60 7.62 5.72 3.51
CA ASN A 60 6.84 4.86 4.39
C ASN A 60 7.71 3.65 4.70
N ASN A 61 8.42 3.70 5.83
CA ASN A 61 9.27 2.63 6.35
C ASN A 61 8.39 1.65 7.16
N PRO A 62 8.62 0.32 7.14
CA PRO A 62 8.04 -0.54 8.17
C PRO A 62 8.38 -0.02 9.58
N PRO A 63 7.45 -0.11 10.55
CA PRO A 63 7.76 0.21 11.93
C PRO A 63 8.91 -0.68 12.41
N ALA A 64 9.86 -0.11 13.15
CA ALA A 64 11.00 -0.84 13.67
C ALA A 64 10.53 -2.11 14.41
N PRO A 65 11.24 -3.25 14.26
CA PRO A 65 10.96 -4.42 15.06
C PRO A 65 11.03 -4.02 16.53
N ARG A 66 9.93 -4.20 17.27
CA ARG A 66 9.93 -3.98 18.71
C ARG A 66 10.77 -5.10 19.32
N ARG A 67 12.00 -4.76 19.74
CA ARG A 67 12.86 -5.65 20.54
C ARG A 67 12.30 -5.82 21.94
#